data_AF-X1FAA1-F1
#
_entry.id   AF-X1FAA1-F1
#
_cell.length_a   1.000
_cell.length_b   1.000
_cell.length_c   1.000
_cell.angle_alpha   90.00
_cell.angle_beta   90.00
_cell.angle_gamma   90.00
#
_symmetry.space_group_name_H-M   'P 1'
#
loop_
_entity.id
_entity.type
_entity.pdbx_description
1 polymer ?
#
loop_
_entity_poly.entity_id
_entity_poly.type
_entity_poly.pdbx_seq_one_letter_code
_entity_poly.pdbx_strand_id
1 'polypeptide(L)'
;HHGYIERTTYTQEFRRGKEIHPAIRDNIERKMILPGGQPVEVALSMIQTRFPRADMDEPSAALFLWDCVRLDLDPLLGEIFPVSFKTTAKDGTKKIVVQPLIGEDGWLSLAARACPEAWAGPPRTMRLEEYLQTQDAYKGKPYTEVKEVAKEIKADLCKDPEAYVWVAVGHRKDQTDVAT
;
A
#
# COMPACT_ATOMS: atom_id res chain seq x y z
N HIS A 1 -23.11 -2.75 31.50
CA HIS A 1 -22.16 -3.54 30.71
C HIS A 1 -20.74 -3.30 31.24
N HIS A 2 -20.11 -4.29 31.88
CA HIS A 2 -18.68 -4.23 32.19
C HIS A 2 -17.92 -4.83 31.00
N GLY A 3 -17.70 -3.98 29.98
CA GLY A 3 -16.96 -4.37 28.77
C GLY A 3 -15.47 -4.51 29.06
N TYR A 4 -14.81 -5.42 28.34
CA TYR A 4 -13.36 -5.54 28.32
C TYR A 4 -12.73 -4.18 28.02
N ILE A 5 -11.95 -3.65 28.97
CA ILE A 5 -11.11 -2.48 28.73
C ILE A 5 -9.87 -3.00 28.02
N GLU A 6 -9.75 -2.71 26.73
CA GLU A 6 -8.52 -2.98 25.97
C GLU A 6 -7.36 -2.22 26.63
N ARG A 7 -6.44 -2.95 27.27
CA ARG A 7 -5.21 -2.36 27.79
C ARG A 7 -4.30 -2.05 26.61
N THR A 8 -3.80 -0.82 26.57
CA THR A 8 -2.83 -0.41 25.56
C THR A 8 -1.60 -1.30 25.62
N THR A 9 -1.19 -1.83 24.47
CA THR A 9 -0.02 -2.71 24.38
C THR A 9 1.28 -1.90 24.54
N TYR A 10 2.37 -2.54 24.98
CA TYR A 10 3.68 -1.87 25.07
C TYR A 10 4.12 -1.27 23.72
N THR A 11 3.76 -1.90 22.61
CA THR A 11 3.98 -1.35 21.26
C THR A 11 3.18 -0.08 21.03
N GLN A 12 1.91 0.00 21.46
CA GLN A 12 1.10 1.20 21.34
C GLN A 12 1.59 2.35 22.24
N GLU A 13 2.11 2.04 23.43
CA GLU A 13 2.70 3.04 24.33
C GLU A 13 4.02 3.58 23.78
N PHE A 14 4.86 2.71 23.22
CA PHE A 14 6.08 3.12 22.52
C PHE A 14 5.81 4.08 21.35
N ARG A 15 4.78 3.80 20.52
CA ARG A 15 4.30 4.71 19.43
C ARG A 15 3.93 6.11 19.91
N ARG A 16 3.49 6.22 21.17
CA ARG A 16 3.03 7.49 21.75
C ARG A 16 4.16 8.26 22.43
N GLY A 17 5.40 7.82 22.27
CA GLY A 17 6.59 8.39 22.90
C GLY A 17 6.67 8.11 24.39
N LYS A 18 5.93 7.12 24.93
CA LYS A 18 6.12 6.71 26.32
C LYS A 18 7.42 5.94 26.44
N GLU A 19 8.14 6.26 27.51
CA GLU A 19 9.31 5.52 27.93
C GLU A 19 8.87 4.11 28.37
N ILE A 20 9.43 3.09 27.71
CA ILE A 20 9.20 1.68 28.01
C ILE A 20 10.53 1.02 28.39
N HIS A 21 10.43 -0.04 29.19
CA HIS A 21 11.60 -0.76 29.69
C HIS A 21 12.52 -1.21 28.53
N PRO A 22 13.85 -0.99 28.61
CA PRO A 22 14.79 -1.27 27.52
C PRO A 22 14.68 -2.67 26.92
N ALA A 23 14.61 -3.71 27.76
CA ALA A 23 14.46 -5.10 27.29
C ALA A 23 13.17 -5.37 26.48
N ILE A 24 12.11 -4.59 26.70
CA ILE A 24 10.86 -4.67 25.92
C ILE A 24 10.99 -3.88 24.62
N ARG A 25 11.60 -2.70 24.68
CA ARG A 25 11.93 -1.87 23.50
C ARG A 25 12.77 -2.65 22.51
N ASP A 26 13.87 -3.27 22.94
CA ASP A 26 14.79 -4.01 22.07
C ASP A 26 14.13 -5.25 21.44
N ASN A 27 13.08 -5.79 22.08
CA ASN A 27 12.26 -6.87 21.53
C ASN A 27 11.24 -6.36 20.50
N ILE A 28 10.69 -5.16 20.70
CA ILE A 28 9.81 -4.49 19.74
C ILE A 28 10.62 -4.12 18.50
N GLU A 29 11.79 -3.49 18.67
CA GLU A 29 12.67 -3.08 17.57
C GLU A 29 13.19 -4.27 16.74
N ARG A 30 13.55 -5.39 17.38
CA ARG A 30 13.89 -6.63 16.64
C ARG A 30 12.75 -7.17 15.80
N LYS A 31 11.52 -7.03 16.29
CA LYS A 31 10.32 -7.38 15.52
C LYS A 31 9.98 -6.34 14.45
N MET A 32 10.68 -5.20 14.39
CA MET A 32 10.48 -4.18 13.35
C MET A 32 11.37 -4.41 12.12
N ILE A 33 12.24 -5.42 12.11
CA ILE A 33 13.05 -5.79 10.94
C ILE A 33 12.14 -6.39 9.85
N LEU A 34 12.18 -5.84 8.64
CA LEU A 34 11.34 -6.29 7.55
C LEU A 34 11.76 -7.68 7.02
N PRO A 35 10.82 -8.44 6.41
CA PRO A 35 11.17 -9.65 5.67
C PRO A 35 12.31 -9.37 4.68
N GLY A 36 13.32 -10.25 4.67
CA GLY A 36 14.53 -10.04 3.85
C GLY A 36 15.66 -9.27 4.56
N GLY A 37 15.48 -8.88 5.82
CA GLY A 37 16.54 -8.27 6.64
C GLY A 37 16.86 -6.82 6.26
N GLN A 38 15.99 -6.18 5.47
CA GLN A 38 16.17 -4.79 5.10
C GLN A 38 16.01 -3.87 6.32
N PRO A 39 16.91 -2.87 6.50
CA PRO A 39 16.72 -1.84 7.50
C PRO A 39 15.42 -1.08 7.25
N VAL A 40 14.69 -0.80 8.32
CA VAL A 40 13.47 0.02 8.29
C VAL A 40 13.72 1.35 7.59
N GLU A 41 14.89 1.95 7.81
CA GLU A 41 15.33 3.23 7.23
C GLU A 41 15.25 3.25 5.69
N VAL A 42 15.63 2.16 5.04
CA VAL A 42 15.60 2.06 3.56
C VAL A 42 14.15 2.03 3.08
N ALA A 43 13.32 1.18 3.67
CA ALA A 43 11.91 1.08 3.30
C ALA A 43 11.12 2.35 3.65
N LEU A 44 11.47 2.99 4.77
CA LEU A 44 10.96 4.31 5.18
C LEU A 44 11.25 5.35 4.10
N SER A 45 12.49 5.43 3.61
CA SER A 45 12.87 6.40 2.58
C SER A 45 12.07 6.20 1.29
N MET A 46 11.81 4.95 0.89
CA MET A 46 11.01 4.63 -0.29
C MET A 46 9.54 5.02 -0.11
N ILE A 47 8.97 4.74 1.06
CA ILE A 47 7.58 5.09 1.39
C ILE A 47 7.40 6.60 1.53
N GLN A 48 8.31 7.31 2.19
CA GLN A 48 8.26 8.77 2.30
C GLN A 48 8.40 9.43 0.92
N THR A 49 9.21 8.85 0.02
CA THR A 49 9.29 9.30 -1.37
C THR A 49 7.97 9.09 -2.11
N ARG A 50 7.30 7.95 -1.89
CA ARG A 50 6.01 7.62 -2.52
C ARG A 50 4.83 8.41 -1.95
N PHE A 51 4.83 8.65 -0.64
CA PHE A 51 3.78 9.28 0.15
C PHE A 51 4.35 10.47 0.95
N PRO A 52 4.81 11.54 0.28
CA PRO A 52 5.47 12.68 0.94
C PRO A 52 4.53 13.47 1.88
N ARG A 53 3.22 13.24 1.79
CA ARG A 53 2.21 13.86 2.66
C ARG A 53 1.89 13.03 3.89
N ALA A 54 2.31 11.77 3.94
CA ALA A 54 2.23 10.96 5.13
C ALA A 54 3.33 11.44 6.07
N ASP A 55 2.98 12.38 6.95
CA ASP A 55 3.84 12.85 8.04
C ASP A 55 3.98 11.68 9.03
N MET A 56 5.06 10.91 8.90
CA MET A 56 5.29 9.67 9.64
C MET A 56 6.69 9.67 10.25
N ASP A 57 6.77 9.34 11.53
CA ASP A 57 8.02 8.98 12.19
C ASP A 57 8.40 7.52 11.87
N GLU A 58 9.66 7.17 12.17
CA GLU A 58 10.22 5.85 11.90
C GLU A 58 9.42 4.70 12.57
N PRO A 59 8.97 4.81 13.84
CA PRO A 59 8.11 3.80 14.45
C PRO A 59 6.78 3.61 13.72
N SER A 60 6.12 4.69 13.28
CA SER A 60 4.85 4.58 12.56
C SER A 60 5.01 3.94 11.19
N ALA A 61 6.10 4.27 10.48
CA ALA A 61 6.38 3.68 9.18
C ALA A 61 6.71 2.19 9.26
N ALA A 62 7.51 1.77 10.24
CA ALA A 62 7.82 0.37 10.46
C ALA A 62 6.53 -0.45 10.70
N LEU A 63 5.57 0.10 11.44
CA LEU A 63 4.29 -0.56 11.67
C LEU A 63 3.40 -0.59 10.43
N PHE A 64 3.34 0.51 9.68
CA PHE A 64 2.65 0.53 8.40
C PHE A 64 3.22 -0.54 7.45
N LEU A 65 4.54 -0.65 7.36
CA LEU A 65 5.22 -1.71 6.62
C LEU A 65 4.89 -3.10 7.15
N TRP A 66 4.81 -3.28 8.46
CA TRP A 66 4.37 -4.56 9.05
C TRP A 66 2.92 -4.89 8.75
N ASP A 67 2.03 -3.91 8.70
CA ASP A 67 0.65 -4.10 8.27
C ASP A 67 0.59 -4.49 6.78
N CYS A 68 1.43 -3.89 5.95
CA CYS A 68 1.61 -4.29 4.56
C CYS A 68 2.05 -5.77 4.46
N VAL A 69 3.13 -6.14 5.14
CA VAL A 69 3.65 -7.52 5.19
C VAL A 69 2.61 -8.50 5.73
N ARG A 70 1.91 -8.15 6.82
CA ARG A 70 0.91 -9.02 7.46
C ARG A 70 -0.27 -9.29 6.54
N LEU A 71 -0.66 -8.30 5.75
CA LEU A 71 -1.75 -8.39 4.79
C LEU A 71 -1.27 -8.87 3.42
N ASP A 72 0.04 -9.11 3.26
CA ASP A 72 0.70 -9.41 2.01
C ASP A 72 0.52 -8.30 0.94
N LEU A 73 0.13 -7.09 1.35
CA LEU A 73 -0.11 -5.97 0.45
C LEU A 73 1.17 -5.19 0.17
N ASP A 74 1.37 -4.79 -1.07
CA ASP A 74 2.54 -3.99 -1.47
C ASP A 74 2.21 -2.48 -1.41
N PRO A 75 2.86 -1.71 -0.53
CA PRO A 75 2.63 -0.27 -0.42
C PRO A 75 3.12 0.51 -1.65
N LEU A 76 4.00 -0.07 -2.48
CA LEU A 76 4.50 0.56 -3.70
C LEU A 76 3.53 0.38 -4.88
N LEU A 77 2.70 -0.67 -4.86
CA LEU A 77 1.69 -0.96 -5.89
C LEU A 77 0.37 -0.23 -5.69
N GLY A 78 0.23 0.56 -4.62
CA GLY A 78 -0.98 1.34 -4.35
C GLY A 78 -2.14 0.53 -3.77
N GLU A 79 -1.87 -0.68 -3.26
CA GLU A 79 -2.90 -1.51 -2.61
C GLU A 79 -3.28 -0.98 -1.23
N ILE A 80 -2.33 -0.30 -0.56
CA ILE A 80 -2.45 0.17 0.80
C ILE A 80 -1.74 1.53 0.96
N PHE A 81 -2.35 2.43 1.73
CA PHE A 81 -1.96 3.83 1.85
C PHE A 81 -1.78 4.22 3.32
N PRO A 82 -0.69 4.90 3.69
CA PRO A 82 -0.56 5.46 5.03
C PRO A 82 -1.32 6.77 5.14
N VAL A 83 -2.24 6.88 6.10
CA VAL A 83 -2.99 8.12 6.40
C VAL A 83 -2.67 8.61 7.80
N SER A 84 -2.08 9.81 7.88
CA SER A 84 -1.71 10.44 9.14
C SER A 84 -2.87 11.28 9.71
N PHE A 85 -3.28 10.96 10.93
CA PHE A 85 -4.21 11.73 11.74
C PHE A 85 -3.44 12.52 12.79
N LYS A 86 -3.53 13.86 12.72
CA LYS A 86 -2.91 14.76 13.69
C LYS A 86 -3.91 15.10 14.78
N THR A 87 -3.56 14.80 16.02
CA THR A 87 -4.38 15.10 17.19
C THR A 87 -3.56 15.88 18.21
N THR A 88 -4.20 16.82 18.90
CA THR A 88 -3.58 17.55 20.01
C THR A 88 -4.28 17.13 21.29
N ALA A 89 -3.52 16.58 22.24
CA ALA A 89 -4.04 16.22 23.55
C ALA A 89 -4.33 17.49 24.38
N LYS A 90 -5.13 17.35 25.45
CA LYS A 90 -5.53 18.47 26.32
C LYS A 90 -4.34 19.17 27.00
N ASP A 91 -3.23 18.47 27.15
CA ASP A 91 -1.96 18.97 27.71
C ASP A 91 -1.08 19.69 26.67
N GLY A 92 -1.56 19.85 25.43
CA GLY A 92 -0.82 20.47 24.33
C GLY A 92 0.09 19.52 23.55
N THR A 93 0.18 18.25 23.94
CA THR A 93 1.01 17.26 23.24
C THR A 93 0.42 16.94 21.87
N LYS A 94 1.21 17.14 20.81
CA LYS A 94 0.84 16.71 19.45
C LYS A 94 1.11 15.22 19.28
N LYS A 95 0.10 14.47 18.85
CA LYS A 95 0.19 13.04 18.54
C LYS A 95 -0.20 12.83 17.09
N ILE A 96 0.67 12.17 16.35
CA ILE A 96 0.41 11.73 14.99
C ILE A 96 0.14 10.24 15.04
N VAL A 97 -0.97 9.82 14.43
CA VAL A 97 -1.33 8.41 14.29
C VAL A 97 -1.38 8.09 12.82
N VAL A 98 -0.60 7.12 12.37
CA VAL A 98 -0.67 6.61 11.00
C VAL A 98 -1.59 5.39 10.98
N GLN A 99 -2.63 5.45 10.16
CA GLN A 99 -3.56 4.35 9.92
C GLN A 99 -3.39 3.88 8.48
N PRO A 100 -3.22 2.57 8.23
CA PRO A 100 -3.30 2.04 6.87
C PRO A 100 -4.75 2.10 6.35
N LEU A 101 -4.94 2.64 5.16
CA LEU A 101 -6.17 2.49 4.38
C LEU A 101 -5.90 1.56 3.21
N ILE A 102 -6.79 0.60 3.00
CA ILE A 102 -6.71 -0.32 1.87
C ILE A 102 -7.54 0.29 0.74
N GLY A 103 -6.93 0.42 -0.44
CA GLY A 103 -7.62 0.91 -1.64
C GLY A 103 -8.55 -0.15 -2.23
N GLU A 104 -9.30 0.22 -3.26
CA GLU A 104 -10.14 -0.73 -4.01
C GLU A 104 -9.29 -1.87 -4.60
N ASP A 105 -8.14 -1.54 -5.20
CA ASP A 105 -7.17 -2.52 -5.70
C ASP A 105 -6.65 -3.45 -4.59
N GLY A 106 -6.38 -2.92 -3.41
CA GLY A 106 -5.95 -3.72 -2.27
C GLY A 106 -7.04 -4.66 -1.75
N TRP A 107 -8.31 -4.24 -1.79
CA TRP A 107 -9.44 -5.09 -1.45
C TRP A 107 -9.58 -6.26 -2.43
N LEU A 108 -9.49 -5.97 -3.74
CA LEU A 108 -9.49 -6.99 -4.78
C LEU A 108 -8.30 -7.96 -4.58
N SER A 109 -7.12 -7.43 -4.23
CA SER A 109 -5.91 -8.20 -3.99
C SER A 109 -6.06 -9.19 -2.83
N LEU A 110 -6.61 -8.72 -1.71
CA LEU A 110 -6.96 -9.58 -0.59
C LEU A 110 -7.99 -10.64 -0.99
N ALA A 111 -9.02 -10.27 -1.76
CA ALA A 111 -10.08 -11.18 -2.18
C ALA A 111 -9.56 -12.34 -3.04
N ALA A 112 -8.66 -12.07 -3.98
CA ALA A 112 -8.09 -13.13 -4.82
C ALA A 112 -7.11 -14.04 -4.08
N ARG A 113 -6.33 -13.49 -3.14
CA ARG A 113 -5.41 -14.29 -2.31
C ARG A 113 -6.18 -15.18 -1.33
N ALA A 114 -7.30 -14.69 -0.79
CA ALA A 114 -8.17 -15.45 0.10
C ALA A 114 -8.99 -16.52 -0.63
N CYS A 115 -9.35 -16.28 -1.90
CA CYS A 115 -10.21 -17.17 -2.69
C CYS A 115 -9.58 -17.51 -4.06
N PRO A 116 -8.42 -18.22 -4.09
CA PRO A 116 -7.71 -18.54 -5.34
C PRO A 116 -8.54 -19.42 -6.31
N GLU A 117 -9.53 -20.14 -5.77
CA GLU A 117 -10.44 -20.96 -6.57
C GLU A 117 -11.43 -20.11 -7.38
N ALA A 118 -11.79 -18.93 -6.88
CA ALA A 118 -12.79 -18.04 -7.51
C ALA A 118 -12.15 -16.94 -8.38
N TRP A 119 -10.84 -16.72 -8.27
CA TRP A 119 -10.13 -15.60 -8.92
C TRP A 119 -9.06 -16.09 -9.89
N ALA A 120 -8.93 -15.41 -11.04
CA ALA A 120 -7.91 -15.70 -12.04
C ALA A 120 -6.54 -15.10 -11.64
N GLY A 121 -5.93 -15.67 -10.59
CA GLY A 121 -4.72 -15.12 -9.98
C GLY A 121 -4.99 -13.89 -9.10
N PRO A 122 -3.97 -13.38 -8.38
CA PRO A 122 -4.09 -12.12 -7.66
C PRO A 122 -4.29 -10.98 -8.66
N PRO A 123 -5.16 -9.99 -8.40
CA PRO A 123 -5.23 -8.79 -9.20
C PRO A 123 -3.90 -8.07 -9.05
N ARG A 124 -3.45 -7.52 -10.16
CA ARG A 124 -2.19 -6.82 -10.28
C ARG A 124 -2.46 -5.52 -10.98
N THR A 125 -1.79 -4.48 -10.54
CA THR A 125 -1.78 -3.24 -11.30
C THR A 125 -0.60 -3.29 -12.26
N MET A 126 -0.86 -2.99 -13.53
CA MET A 126 0.17 -2.91 -14.58
C MET A 126 0.22 -1.48 -15.11
N ARG A 127 1.41 -1.01 -15.52
CA ARG A 127 1.45 0.27 -16.24
C ARG A 127 0.64 0.16 -17.53
N LEU A 128 -0.03 1.23 -17.92
CA LEU A 128 -0.88 1.24 -19.12
C LEU A 128 -0.13 0.73 -20.35
N GLU A 129 1.13 1.12 -20.54
CA GLU A 129 1.97 0.68 -21.64
C GLU A 129 2.24 -0.84 -21.60
N GLU A 130 2.54 -1.38 -20.43
CA GLU A 130 2.77 -2.81 -20.23
C GLU A 130 1.47 -3.59 -20.44
N TYR A 131 0.35 -3.07 -19.96
CA TYR A 131 -0.98 -3.65 -20.18
C TYR A 131 -1.34 -3.68 -21.66
N LEU A 132 -1.13 -2.59 -22.40
CA LEU A 132 -1.39 -2.54 -23.84
C LEU A 132 -0.59 -3.61 -24.59
N GLN A 133 0.66 -3.89 -24.21
CA GLN A 133 1.45 -4.97 -24.81
C GLN A 133 0.88 -6.38 -24.59
N THR A 134 0.02 -6.57 -23.59
CA THR A 134 -0.68 -7.85 -23.36
C THR A 134 -1.91 -8.02 -24.25
N GLN A 135 -2.47 -6.92 -24.78
CA GLN A 135 -3.65 -6.92 -25.62
C GLN A 135 -3.32 -7.39 -27.04
N ASP A 136 -4.14 -8.27 -27.61
CA ASP A 136 -3.90 -8.86 -28.93
C ASP A 136 -3.70 -7.80 -30.04
N ALA A 137 -4.36 -6.64 -29.92
CA ALA A 137 -4.23 -5.53 -30.87
C ALA A 137 -2.85 -4.84 -30.88
N TYR A 138 -2.07 -4.97 -29.80
CA TYR A 138 -0.75 -4.31 -29.65
C TYR A 138 0.37 -5.27 -29.28
N LYS A 139 0.05 -6.56 -29.11
CA LYS A 139 1.01 -7.64 -28.86
C LYS A 139 2.05 -7.72 -29.99
N GLY A 140 3.32 -7.61 -29.63
CA GLY A 140 4.44 -7.65 -30.58
C GLY A 140 4.74 -6.34 -31.30
N LYS A 141 3.98 -5.25 -31.04
CA LYS A 141 4.31 -3.93 -31.57
C LYS A 141 5.51 -3.30 -30.85
N PRO A 142 6.27 -2.41 -31.52
CA PRO A 142 7.33 -1.66 -30.88
C PRO A 142 6.82 -0.82 -29.70
N TYR A 143 7.61 -0.73 -28.63
CA TYR A 143 7.25 0.06 -27.44
C TYR A 143 6.96 1.53 -27.77
N THR A 144 7.60 2.10 -28.79
CA THR A 144 7.37 3.47 -29.25
C THR A 144 5.93 3.69 -29.73
N GLU A 145 5.35 2.73 -30.46
CA GLU A 145 3.95 2.83 -30.91
C GLU A 145 2.97 2.69 -29.75
N VAL A 146 3.24 1.76 -28.83
CA VAL A 146 2.43 1.59 -27.62
C VAL A 146 2.44 2.84 -26.75
N LYS A 147 3.59 3.53 -26.67
CA LYS A 147 3.73 4.75 -25.89
C LYS A 147 2.88 5.90 -26.43
N GLU A 148 2.78 6.06 -27.74
CA GLU A 148 1.94 7.12 -28.33
C GLU A 148 0.45 6.84 -28.09
N VAL A 149 0.01 5.58 -28.23
CA VAL A 149 -1.36 5.18 -27.87
C VAL A 149 -1.63 5.42 -26.38
N ALA A 150 -0.68 5.09 -25.51
CA ALA A 150 -0.82 5.34 -24.08
C ALA A 150 -0.94 6.85 -23.77
N LYS A 151 -0.19 7.73 -24.47
CA LYS A 151 -0.32 9.19 -24.32
C LYS A 151 -1.71 9.69 -24.69
N GLU A 152 -2.31 9.19 -25.77
CA GLU A 152 -3.66 9.56 -26.17
C GLU A 152 -4.68 9.19 -25.08
N ILE A 153 -4.59 7.97 -24.56
CA ILE A 153 -5.46 7.49 -23.46
C ILE A 153 -5.25 8.32 -22.19
N LYS A 154 -3.99 8.64 -21.83
CA LYS A 154 -3.66 9.48 -20.67
C LYS A 154 -4.18 10.91 -20.82
N ALA A 155 -4.05 11.48 -22.01
CA ALA A 155 -4.60 12.80 -22.31
C ALA A 155 -6.12 12.82 -22.22
N ASP A 156 -6.81 11.75 -22.63
CA ASP A 156 -8.26 11.69 -22.50
C ASP A 156 -8.71 11.51 -21.04
N LEU A 157 -8.15 10.52 -20.34
CA LEU A 157 -8.52 10.18 -18.96
C LEU A 157 -8.09 11.24 -17.94
N CYS A 158 -6.85 11.72 -18.05
CA CYS A 158 -6.22 12.55 -17.02
C CYS A 158 -6.02 14.01 -17.46
N LYS A 159 -6.33 14.35 -18.71
CA LYS A 159 -6.01 15.66 -19.32
C LYS A 159 -4.52 16.00 -19.28
N ASP A 160 -3.67 14.96 -19.16
CA ASP A 160 -2.21 15.05 -19.13
C ASP A 160 -1.62 13.82 -19.84
N PRO A 161 -0.94 13.99 -20.99
CA PRO A 161 -0.34 12.88 -21.74
C PRO A 161 0.82 12.20 -21.01
N GLU A 162 1.43 12.87 -20.02
CA GLU A 162 2.54 12.33 -19.23
C GLU A 162 2.08 11.74 -17.89
N ALA A 163 0.75 11.63 -17.68
CA ALA A 163 0.18 11.05 -16.47
C ALA A 163 0.64 9.60 -16.23
N TYR A 164 0.80 9.25 -14.96
CA TYR A 164 1.02 7.88 -14.53
C TYR A 164 -0.33 7.17 -14.45
N VAL A 165 -0.63 6.32 -15.44
CA VAL A 165 -1.85 5.52 -15.51
C VAL A 165 -1.52 4.05 -15.35
N TRP A 166 -2.27 3.40 -14.47
CA TRP A 166 -2.14 2.00 -14.12
C TRP A 166 -3.48 1.32 -14.40
N VAL A 167 -3.44 0.11 -14.93
CA VAL A 167 -4.61 -0.71 -15.22
C VAL A 167 -4.66 -1.83 -14.19
N ALA A 168 -5.81 -1.96 -13.52
CA ALA A 168 -6.07 -3.09 -12.66
C ALA A 168 -6.38 -4.32 -13.52
N VAL A 169 -5.57 -5.36 -13.38
CA VAL A 169 -5.65 -6.62 -14.11
C VAL A 169 -5.95 -7.72 -13.12
N GLY A 170 -7.18 -8.23 -13.13
CA GLY A 170 -7.61 -9.32 -12.26
C GLY A 170 -9.12 -9.37 -12.21
N HIS A 171 -9.67 -10.54 -12.52
CA HIS A 171 -11.11 -10.76 -12.56
C HIS A 171 -11.45 -12.08 -11.87
N ARG A 172 -12.71 -12.21 -11.45
CA ARG A 172 -13.22 -13.51 -11.00
C ARG A 172 -13.30 -14.46 -12.19
N LYS A 173 -13.07 -15.75 -11.99
CA LYS A 173 -13.12 -16.75 -13.07
C LYS A 173 -14.50 -16.86 -13.75
N ASP A 174 -15.56 -16.41 -13.07
CA ASP A 174 -16.93 -16.38 -13.59
C ASP A 174 -17.28 -15.05 -14.28
N GLN A 175 -16.37 -14.08 -14.27
CA GLN A 175 -16.52 -12.81 -14.96
C GLN A 175 -16.02 -12.99 -16.39
N THR A 176 -16.93 -13.14 -17.34
CA THR A 176 -16.60 -13.00 -18.76
C THR A 176 -16.31 -11.54 -19.03
N ASP A 177 -15.13 -11.24 -19.57
CA ASP A 177 -14.75 -9.93 -20.11
C ASP A 177 -15.67 -9.58 -21.30
N VAL A 178 -16.93 -9.26 -21.02
CA VAL A 178 -17.83 -8.66 -21.99
C VAL A 178 -17.60 -7.17 -21.89
N ALA A 179 -16.58 -6.68 -22.60
CA ALA A 179 -16.50 -5.28 -22.95
C ALA A 179 -17.69 -4.94 -23.85
N THR A 180 -18.75 -4.36 -23.27
CA THR A 180 -19.72 -3.54 -24.00
C THR A 180 -19.24 -2.10 -24.07
#